data_AF-A0A952FHM2-F1
#
_entry.id   AF-A0A952FHM2-F1
#
_cell.length_a   1.000
_cell.length_b   1.000
_cell.length_c   1.000
_cell.angle_alpha   90.00
_cell.angle_beta   90.00
_cell.angle_gamma   90.00
#
_symmetry.space_group_name_H-M   'P 1'
#
loop_
_entity.id
_entity.type
_entity.pdbx_description
1 polymer ?
#
loop_
_entity_poly.entity_id
_entity_poly.type
_entity_poly.pdbx_seq_one_letter_code
_entity_poly.pdbx_strand_id
1 'polypeptide(L)' 'MLLIPAIDLKDGHCVRLKQGDMDQSTIFSEDPAAMARSWVDKGARRLHLV' A
#
# COMPACT_ATOMS: atom_id res chain seq x y z
N MET A 1 14.60 10.78 11.60
CA MET A 1 13.42 9.87 11.58
C MET A 1 13.14 9.48 10.14
N LEU A 2 12.92 8.21 9.83
CA LEU A 2 12.68 7.73 8.45
C LEU A 2 11.19 7.48 8.26
N LEU A 3 10.57 8.14 7.27
CA LEU A 3 9.19 7.88 6.87
C LEU A 3 9.16 6.69 5.90
N ILE A 4 8.34 5.68 6.20
CA ILE A 4 8.20 4.48 5.37
C ILE A 4 6.71 4.28 5.05
N PRO A 5 6.26 4.67 3.85
CA PRO A 5 4.90 4.37 3.40
C PRO A 5 4.66 2.86 3.35
N ALA A 6 3.47 2.43 3.77
CA ALA A 6 3.03 1.05 3.72
C ALA A 6 1.96 0.86 2.63
N ILE A 7 2.06 -0.24 1.88
CA ILE A 7 1.07 -0.67 0.89
C ILE A 7 0.77 -2.13 1.17
N ASP A 8 -0.48 -2.43 1.53
CA ASP A 8 -0.93 -3.81 1.71
C ASP A 8 -1.52 -4.31 0.39
N LEU A 9 -1.18 -5.52 -0.02
CA LEU A 9 -1.56 -6.12 -1.28
C LEU A 9 -2.48 -7.33 -1.06
N LYS A 10 -3.59 -7.37 -1.80
CA LYS A 10 -4.48 -8.53 -1.82
C LYS A 10 -5.12 -8.65 -3.19
N ASP A 11 -5.08 -9.85 -3.77
CA ASP A 11 -5.68 -10.17 -5.07
C ASP A 11 -5.32 -9.18 -6.20
N GLY A 12 -4.07 -8.70 -6.21
CA GLY A 12 -3.57 -7.73 -7.20
C GLY A 12 -3.89 -6.25 -6.91
N HIS A 13 -4.54 -5.94 -5.79
CA HIS A 13 -4.98 -4.60 -5.42
C HIS A 13 -4.25 -4.06 -4.20
N CYS A 14 -4.15 -2.73 -4.08
CA CYS A 14 -3.79 -2.05 -2.84
C CYS A 14 -5.01 -2.01 -1.92
N VAL A 15 -4.91 -2.62 -0.74
CA VAL A 15 -6.02 -2.71 0.22
C VAL A 15 -5.65 -2.13 1.58
N ARG A 16 -6.65 -1.99 2.44
CA ARG A 16 -6.47 -1.90 3.90
C ARG A 16 -7.48 -2.80 4.57
N LEU A 17 -7.02 -3.59 5.53
CA LEU A 17 -7.89 -4.37 6.41
C LEU A 17 -8.18 -3.55 7.67
N LYS A 18 -9.44 -3.54 8.11
CA LYS A 18 -9.78 -2.95 9.41
C LYS A 18 -9.28 -3.88 10.52
N GLN A 19 -8.27 -3.44 11.27
CA GLN A 19 -7.65 -4.22 12.35
C GLN A 19 -7.15 -5.62 11.91
N GLY A 20 -6.81 -5.80 10.63
CA GLY A 20 -6.35 -7.09 10.10
C GLY A 20 -7.47 -8.08 9.74
N ASP A 21 -8.73 -7.69 9.86
CA ASP A 21 -9.88 -8.53 9.47
C ASP A 21 -9.99 -8.63 7.93
N MET A 22 -9.83 -9.85 7.41
CA MET A 22 -9.83 -10.15 5.98
C MET A 22 -11.19 -9.93 5.31
N ASP A 23 -12.27 -10.00 6.07
CA ASP A 23 -13.64 -9.76 5.60
C ASP A 23 -13.97 -8.26 5.55
N GLN A 24 -13.18 -7.44 6.25
CA GLN A 24 -13.29 -5.98 6.27
C GLN A 24 -12.15 -5.32 5.50
N SER A 25 -12.05 -5.64 4.21
CA SER A 25 -11.08 -5.04 3.29
C SER A 25 -11.68 -3.85 2.52
N THR A 26 -10.91 -2.77 2.39
CA THR A 26 -11.20 -1.66 1.48
C THR A 26 -10.14 -1.59 0.38
N ILE A 27 -10.55 -1.54 -0.88
CA ILE A 27 -9.66 -1.35 -2.04
C ILE A 27 -9.39 0.16 -2.20
N PHE A 28 -8.12 0.54 -2.25
CA PHE A 28 -7.66 1.92 -2.46
C PHE A 28 -7.11 2.15 -3.87
N SER A 29 -6.61 1.11 -4.53
CA SER A 29 -6.09 1.19 -5.89
C SER A 29 -6.03 -0.19 -6.52
N GLU A 30 -6.23 -0.26 -7.84
CA GLU A 30 -6.11 -1.48 -8.64
C GLU A 30 -4.73 -1.62 -9.31
N ASP A 31 -3.85 -0.62 -9.19
CA ASP A 31 -2.49 -0.66 -9.73
C ASP A 31 -1.44 -0.44 -8.62
N PRO A 32 -0.96 -1.53 -7.99
CA PRO A 32 0.10 -1.49 -6.99
C PRO A 32 1.38 -0.82 -7.48
N ALA A 33 1.73 -1.02 -8.74
CA ALA A 33 2.96 -0.47 -9.30
C ALA A 33 2.86 1.05 -9.45
N ALA A 34 1.70 1.57 -9.87
CA ALA A 34 1.46 3.02 -9.91
C ALA A 34 1.46 3.63 -8.51
N MET A 35 0.84 2.97 -7.53
CA MET A 35 0.87 3.42 -6.14
C MET A 35 2.30 3.50 -5.60
N ALA A 36 3.11 2.45 -5.81
CA ALA A 36 4.52 2.43 -5.42
C ALA A 36 5.33 3.55 -6.09
N ARG A 37 5.18 3.73 -7.41
CA ARG A 37 5.82 4.82 -8.16
C ARG A 37 5.47 6.19 -7.58
N SER A 38 4.20 6.43 -7.26
CA SER A 38 3.76 7.71 -6.70
C SER A 38 4.45 8.06 -5.37
N TRP A 39 4.78 7.06 -4.55
CA TRP A 39 5.51 7.28 -3.31
C TRP A 39 6.98 7.58 -3.56
N VAL A 40 7.60 6.88 -4.51
CA VAL A 40 8.97 7.16 -4.96
C VAL A 40 9.08 8.59 -5.50
N ASP A 41 8.13 9.01 -6.34
CA ASP A 41 8.07 10.37 -6.91
C ASP A 41 7.92 11.45 -5.84
N LYS A 42 7.27 11.12 -4.70
CA LYS A 42 7.15 11.98 -3.51
C LYS A 42 8.38 11.94 -2.59
N GLY A 43 9.43 11.23 -2.98
CA GLY A 43 10.69 11.16 -2.24
C GLY A 43 10.79 10.02 -1.23
N ALA A 44 9.87 9.04 -1.25
CA ALA A 44 9.99 7.86 -0.42
C ALA A 44 11.22 7.04 -0.83
N ARG A 45 12.11 6.77 0.13
CA ARG A 45 13.34 5.99 -0.09
C ARG A 45 13.17 4.50 0.22
N ARG A 46 12.10 4.13 0.92
CA ARG A 46 11.74 2.77 1.29
C ARG A 46 10.23 2.65 1.28
N LEU A 47 9.74 1.49 0.87
CA LEU A 47 8.33 1.11 0.98
C LEU A 47 8.25 -0.14 1.84
N HIS A 48 7.24 -0.22 2.69
CA HIS A 48 6.85 -1.43 3.39
C HIS A 48 5.70 -2.07 2.59
N LEU A 49 5.92 -3.28 2.08
CA LEU A 49 4.90 -4.03 1.36
C LEU A 49 4.49 -5.24 2.19
N VAL A 50 3.19 -5.47 2.29
CA VAL A 50 2.57 -6.60 3.00
C VAL A 50 1.69 -7.36 2.04
#